data_AF-A0A2R6NRQ2-F1
#
_entry.id   AF-A0A2R6NRQ2-F1
#
_cell.length_a   1.000
_cell.length_b   1.000
_cell.length_c   1.000
_cell.angle_alpha   90.00
_cell.angle_beta   90.00
_cell.angle_gamma   90.00
#
_symmetry.space_group_name_H-M   'P 1'
#
loop_
_entity.id
_entity.type
_entity.pdbx_description
1 polymer ?
#
loop_
_entity_poly.entity_id
_entity_poly.type
_entity_poly.pdbx_seq_one_letter_code
_entity_poly.pdbx_strand_id
1 'polypeptide(L)'
;MPSDSVRNDRYRAENYQTCPHCGLEFHIQGFTRHQRSCKTRKQAALRDRELAAELAKISRQERLNQLKQQRNARVRTTADNNAQQASGSAHNTSDLPDSIGVDNTAGPSNSAGGPFESAARPDEFAASPWTDGNPNTVDDDLVDSVREPDDIKVEYHPKTKIPAKIYRFGDYGRDRNVPPASAFDSDPWHPGFDSRLNFEFAELILECAMNKKQIDRLLSIVRCIADDPSQFSFTKYQDIKDAWDIAGQAHPP
;
A
#
# COMPACT_ATOMS: atom_id res chain seq x y z
N MET A 1 12.49 -25.06 60.53
CA MET A 1 11.80 -25.09 59.22
C MET A 1 12.45 -24.06 58.31
N PRO A 2 12.76 -24.37 57.04
CA PRO A 2 13.21 -23.35 56.08
C PRO A 2 12.13 -22.28 55.88
N SER A 3 12.52 -21.02 55.75
CA SER A 3 11.58 -19.92 55.51
C SER A 3 10.98 -19.99 54.10
N ASP A 4 9.74 -19.53 53.94
CA ASP A 4 9.00 -19.70 52.68
C ASP A 4 9.61 -18.92 51.50
N SER A 5 10.38 -17.86 51.75
CA SER A 5 11.18 -17.18 50.71
C SER A 5 12.16 -18.15 50.05
N VAL A 6 12.92 -18.93 50.83
CA VAL A 6 13.93 -19.87 50.32
C VAL A 6 13.30 -21.01 49.53
N ARG A 7 12.05 -21.38 49.84
CA ARG A 7 11.27 -22.34 49.05
C ARG A 7 10.82 -21.76 47.71
N ASN A 8 10.35 -20.51 47.72
CA ASN A 8 9.90 -19.82 46.51
C ASN A 8 11.06 -19.57 45.53
N ASP A 9 12.23 -19.19 46.04
CA ASP A 9 13.44 -18.98 45.22
C ASP A 9 13.92 -20.30 44.56
N ARG A 10 13.86 -21.42 45.28
CA ARG A 10 14.16 -22.75 44.71
C ARG A 10 13.15 -23.16 43.63
N TYR A 11 11.85 -23.03 43.92
CA TYR A 11 10.81 -23.32 42.93
C TYR A 11 10.96 -22.48 41.65
N ARG A 12 11.33 -21.20 41.79
CA ARG A 12 11.58 -20.31 40.65
C ARG A 12 12.83 -20.74 39.87
N ALA A 13 13.94 -21.05 40.54
CA ALA A 13 15.16 -21.54 39.90
C ALA A 13 14.99 -22.89 39.19
N GLU A 14 14.12 -23.76 39.68
CA GLU A 14 13.83 -25.07 39.10
C GLU A 14 12.87 -25.00 37.90
N ASN A 15 11.99 -23.99 37.83
CA ASN A 15 10.90 -23.92 36.84
C ASN A 15 10.97 -22.75 35.85
N TYR A 16 11.90 -21.80 36.00
CA TYR A 16 12.04 -20.62 35.12
C TYR A 16 13.45 -20.54 34.50
N GLN A 17 13.52 -19.96 33.30
CA GLN A 17 14.76 -19.68 32.58
C GLN A 17 14.75 -18.26 31.99
N THR A 18 15.89 -17.58 32.10
CA THR A 18 16.10 -16.23 31.56
C THR A 18 16.42 -16.28 30.07
N CYS A 19 15.71 -15.51 29.26
CA CYS A 19 15.93 -15.47 27.82
C CYS A 19 17.16 -14.62 27.47
N PRO A 20 18.18 -15.14 26.75
CA PRO A 20 19.41 -14.40 26.43
C PRO A 20 19.19 -13.26 25.43
N HIS A 21 18.00 -13.15 24.83
CA HIS A 21 17.69 -12.12 23.84
C HIS A 21 16.99 -10.90 24.44
N CYS A 22 16.19 -11.05 25.51
CA CYS A 22 15.45 -9.97 26.15
C CYS A 22 15.69 -9.81 27.66
N GLY A 23 16.41 -10.74 28.31
CA GLY A 23 16.69 -10.70 29.76
C GLY A 23 15.52 -11.04 30.68
N LEU A 24 14.34 -11.35 30.12
CA LEU A 24 13.15 -11.71 30.91
C LEU A 24 13.13 -13.21 31.24
N GLU A 25 12.56 -13.55 32.39
CA GLU A 25 12.35 -14.93 32.83
C GLU A 25 11.04 -15.51 32.28
N PHE A 26 11.08 -16.78 31.88
CA PHE A 26 9.90 -17.53 31.41
C PHE A 26 9.89 -18.93 32.01
N HIS A 27 8.69 -19.45 32.26
CA HIS A 27 8.51 -20.83 32.68
C HIS A 27 9.05 -21.81 31.63
N ILE A 28 9.77 -22.85 32.05
CA ILE A 28 10.53 -23.77 31.17
C ILE A 28 9.65 -24.37 30.06
N GLN A 29 8.41 -24.76 30.38
CA GLN A 29 7.46 -25.31 29.40
C GLN A 29 7.17 -24.36 28.21
N GLY A 30 7.25 -23.04 28.42
CA GLY A 30 7.06 -22.03 27.38
C GLY A 30 8.37 -21.48 26.78
N PHE A 31 9.51 -21.73 27.43
CA PHE A 31 10.79 -21.07 27.15
C PHE A 31 11.24 -21.26 25.70
N THR A 32 11.23 -22.50 25.17
CA THR A 32 11.70 -22.80 23.80
C THR A 32 10.90 -22.06 22.73
N ARG A 33 9.58 -21.90 22.91
CA ARG A 33 8.73 -21.13 21.97
C ARG A 33 9.03 -19.64 22.05
N HIS A 34 9.18 -19.12 23.28
CA HIS A 34 9.58 -17.73 23.50
C HIS A 34 10.95 -17.46 22.87
N GLN A 35 11.97 -18.27 23.18
CA GLN A 35 13.36 -18.09 22.76
C GLN A 35 13.48 -18.00 21.23
N ARG A 36 12.82 -18.90 20.49
CA ARG A 36 12.77 -18.86 19.02
C ARG A 36 12.14 -17.57 18.51
N SER A 37 10.96 -17.20 19.01
CA SER A 37 10.25 -15.98 18.58
C SER A 37 11.04 -14.70 18.93
N CYS A 38 11.65 -14.65 20.12
CA CYS A 38 12.46 -13.54 20.58
C CYS A 38 13.74 -13.39 19.77
N LYS A 39 14.42 -14.50 19.44
CA LYS A 39 15.58 -14.52 18.54
C LYS A 39 15.23 -13.93 17.18
N THR A 40 14.19 -14.46 16.53
CA THR A 40 13.76 -13.99 15.19
C THR A 40 13.35 -12.51 15.23
N ARG A 41 12.58 -12.07 16.23
CA ARG A 41 12.18 -10.67 16.39
C ARG A 41 13.38 -9.74 16.57
N LYS A 42 14.37 -10.14 17.38
CA LYS A 42 15.60 -9.35 17.59
C LYS A 42 16.48 -9.31 16.34
N GLN A 43 16.53 -10.39 15.56
CA GLN A 43 17.21 -10.41 14.26
C GLN A 43 16.52 -9.55 13.20
N ALA A 44 15.19 -9.57 13.13
CA ALA A 44 14.41 -8.69 12.26
C ALA A 44 14.68 -7.21 12.59
N ALA A 45 14.49 -6.82 13.85
CA ALA A 45 14.71 -5.44 14.29
C ALA A 45 16.14 -4.92 14.04
N LEU A 46 17.16 -5.80 14.05
CA LEU A 46 18.53 -5.44 13.67
C LEU A 46 18.65 -5.19 12.16
N ARG A 47 18.07 -6.06 11.32
CA ARG A 47 18.04 -5.88 9.85
C ARG A 47 17.27 -4.63 9.44
N ASP A 48 16.12 -4.38 10.07
CA ASP A 48 15.30 -3.19 9.79
C ASP A 48 16.06 -1.90 10.13
N ARG A 49 16.78 -1.89 11.27
CA ARG A 49 17.65 -0.78 11.68
C ARG A 49 18.83 -0.59 10.73
N GLU A 50 19.43 -1.66 10.24
CA GLU A 50 20.53 -1.63 9.27
C GLU A 50 20.05 -1.07 7.92
N LEU A 51 18.93 -1.58 7.39
CA LEU A 51 18.31 -1.08 6.16
C LEU A 51 17.93 0.41 6.27
N ALA A 52 17.31 0.82 7.38
CA ALA A 52 16.98 2.23 7.61
C ALA A 52 18.24 3.13 7.68
N ALA A 53 19.35 2.62 8.22
CA ALA A 53 20.62 3.35 8.24
C ALA A 53 21.24 3.50 6.84
N GLU A 54 21.12 2.49 5.97
CA GLU A 54 21.54 2.56 4.56
C GLU A 54 20.67 3.52 3.74
N LEU A 55 19.35 3.43 3.85
CA LEU A 55 18.44 4.38 3.19
C LEU A 55 18.73 5.84 3.59
N ALA A 56 19.04 6.07 4.88
CA ALA A 56 19.46 7.39 5.36
C ALA A 56 20.83 7.83 4.82
N LYS A 57 21.76 6.92 4.50
CA LYS A 57 23.02 7.26 3.81
C LYS A 57 22.75 7.63 2.35
N ILE A 58 21.92 6.87 1.64
CA ILE A 58 21.55 7.11 0.24
C ILE A 58 20.89 8.49 0.11
N SER A 59 19.86 8.78 0.90
CA SER A 59 19.17 10.08 0.89
C SER A 59 20.10 11.27 1.20
N ARG A 60 21.05 11.11 2.13
CA ARG A 60 22.10 12.14 2.37
C ARG A 60 23.00 12.33 1.15
N GLN A 61 23.39 11.26 0.48
CA GLN A 61 24.25 11.32 -0.70
C GLN A 61 23.54 11.97 -1.89
N GLU A 62 22.26 11.65 -2.11
CA GLU A 62 21.41 12.28 -3.13
C GLU A 62 21.28 13.78 -2.90
N ARG A 63 21.00 14.21 -1.66
CA ARG A 63 20.94 15.65 -1.30
C ARG A 63 22.26 16.37 -1.57
N LEU A 64 23.40 15.75 -1.25
CA LEU A 64 24.72 16.31 -1.56
C LEU A 64 24.98 16.38 -3.07
N ASN A 65 24.55 15.37 -3.84
CA ASN A 65 24.67 15.37 -5.30
C ASN A 65 23.79 16.45 -5.94
N GLN A 66 22.56 16.64 -5.46
CA GLN A 66 21.64 17.68 -5.92
C GLN A 66 22.20 19.09 -5.65
N LEU A 67 22.75 19.34 -4.46
CA LEU A 67 23.44 20.61 -4.14
C LEU A 67 24.66 20.85 -5.04
N LYS A 68 25.45 19.81 -5.35
CA LYS A 68 26.57 19.91 -6.31
C LYS A 68 26.08 20.26 -7.72
N GLN A 69 25.00 19.62 -8.18
CA GLN A 69 24.38 19.91 -9.49
C GLN A 69 23.86 21.35 -9.56
N GLN A 70 23.12 21.82 -8.56
CA GLN A 70 22.63 23.21 -8.47
C GLN A 70 23.78 24.22 -8.50
N ARG A 71 24.86 23.97 -7.73
CA ARG A 71 26.05 24.83 -7.74
C ARG A 71 26.73 24.86 -9.11
N ASN A 72 26.89 23.70 -9.76
CA ASN A 72 27.50 23.61 -11.08
C ASN A 72 26.63 24.29 -12.16
N ALA A 73 25.29 24.20 -12.06
CA ALA A 73 24.36 24.91 -12.94
C ALA A 73 24.49 26.44 -12.77
N ARG A 74 24.55 26.94 -11.54
CA ARG A 74 24.75 28.39 -11.26
C ARG A 74 26.08 28.92 -11.78
N VAL A 75 27.15 28.12 -11.73
CA VAL A 75 28.45 28.51 -12.31
C VAL A 75 28.36 28.61 -13.84
N ARG A 76 27.67 27.67 -14.50
CA ARG A 76 27.44 27.72 -15.96
C ARG A 76 26.65 28.97 -16.35
N THR A 77 25.49 29.22 -15.74
CA THR A 77 24.67 30.40 -16.09
C THR A 77 25.39 31.72 -15.80
N THR A 78 26.31 31.78 -14.82
CA THR A 78 27.12 32.98 -14.56
C THR A 78 28.19 33.17 -15.66
N ALA A 79 28.77 32.09 -16.18
CA ALA A 79 29.72 32.15 -17.30
C ALA A 79 29.03 32.57 -18.60
N ASP A 80 27.85 32.00 -18.90
CA ASP A 80 27.08 32.31 -20.11
C ASP A 80 26.65 33.80 -20.14
N ASN A 81 26.10 34.31 -19.03
CA ASN A 81 25.72 35.73 -18.90
C ASN A 81 26.93 36.68 -19.05
N ASN A 82 28.11 36.30 -18.55
CA ASN A 82 29.32 37.12 -18.67
C ASN A 82 29.86 37.12 -20.12
N ALA A 83 29.78 35.98 -20.83
CA ALA A 83 30.14 35.91 -22.24
C ALA A 83 29.21 36.75 -23.14
N GLN A 84 27.92 36.83 -22.81
CA GLN A 84 26.96 37.67 -23.53
C GLN A 84 27.16 39.17 -23.25
N GLN A 85 27.57 39.57 -22.03
CA GLN A 85 27.91 40.97 -21.74
C GLN A 85 29.20 41.44 -22.44
N ALA A 86 30.14 40.55 -22.75
CA ALA A 86 31.33 40.88 -23.53
C ALA A 86 31.07 41.11 -25.03
N SER A 87 29.84 40.90 -25.51
CA SER A 87 29.47 40.90 -26.95
C SER A 87 28.51 42.03 -27.35
N GLY A 88 28.23 42.99 -26.47
CA GLY A 88 27.20 44.02 -26.68
C GLY A 88 27.74 45.44 -26.84
N SER A 89 28.14 45.84 -28.05
CA SER A 89 28.39 47.24 -28.40
C SER A 89 27.91 47.56 -29.82
N ALA A 90 26.62 47.84 -29.95
CA ALA A 90 26.04 48.60 -31.07
C ALA A 90 24.68 49.20 -30.68
N HIS A 91 24.47 50.42 -31.14
CA HIS A 91 23.26 51.25 -31.05
C HIS A 91 22.02 50.51 -31.64
N ASN A 92 20.76 50.86 -31.36
CA ASN A 92 20.17 52.18 -31.58
C ASN A 92 18.78 52.35 -30.93
N THR A 93 18.27 53.57 -30.87
CA THR A 93 16.89 53.90 -30.48
C THR A 93 15.90 53.75 -31.65
N SER A 94 14.62 53.44 -31.38
CA SER A 94 13.45 54.26 -31.76
C SER A 94 12.09 53.50 -31.74
N ASP A 95 11.04 54.30 -31.54
CA ASP A 95 9.62 54.12 -31.92
C ASP A 95 8.60 53.34 -31.05
N LEU A 96 7.36 53.82 -31.17
CA LEU A 96 6.17 53.68 -30.31
C LEU A 96 5.00 52.97 -31.07
N PRO A 97 3.84 52.67 -30.46
CA PRO A 97 2.93 51.62 -30.92
C PRO A 97 1.66 52.09 -31.66
N ASP A 98 0.97 51.12 -32.26
CA ASP A 98 -0.42 51.15 -32.79
C ASP A 98 -0.91 49.68 -32.90
N SER A 99 -2.19 49.30 -33.05
CA SER A 99 -3.50 49.81 -32.56
C SER A 99 -4.63 48.89 -33.09
N ILE A 100 -5.65 48.57 -32.27
CA ILE A 100 -7.00 48.06 -32.66
C ILE A 100 -7.02 46.65 -33.32
N GLY A 101 -7.95 45.71 -33.10
CA GLY A 101 -9.17 45.55 -32.27
C GLY A 101 -9.58 44.06 -32.34
N VAL A 102 -10.81 43.55 -32.17
CA VAL A 102 -12.16 44.03 -31.78
C VAL A 102 -12.95 42.79 -31.27
N ASP A 103 -14.12 42.97 -30.64
CA ASP A 103 -15.00 41.90 -30.13
C ASP A 103 -15.58 40.94 -31.21
N ASN A 104 -16.00 39.75 -30.78
CA ASN A 104 -17.42 39.35 -30.95
C ASN A 104 -17.84 38.13 -30.09
N THR A 105 -19.13 38.13 -29.72
CA THR A 105 -19.82 37.17 -28.85
C THR A 105 -20.55 36.08 -29.63
N ALA A 106 -20.84 34.93 -28.99
CA ALA A 106 -22.13 34.21 -29.04
C ALA A 106 -22.05 32.77 -28.46
N GLY A 107 -22.95 32.44 -27.53
CA GLY A 107 -23.52 31.07 -27.41
C GLY A 107 -24.72 30.93 -28.37
N PRO A 108 -25.39 29.76 -28.45
CA PRO A 108 -26.33 29.41 -27.36
C PRO A 108 -26.56 27.90 -27.10
N SER A 109 -27.39 27.65 -26.08
CA SER A 109 -27.90 26.36 -25.57
C SER A 109 -28.85 25.59 -26.52
N ASN A 110 -29.16 24.32 -26.17
CA ASN A 110 -30.50 23.66 -26.15
C ASN A 110 -30.36 22.16 -25.76
N SER A 111 -31.37 21.36 -25.38
CA SER A 111 -32.51 21.48 -24.43
C SER A 111 -33.39 20.20 -24.49
N ALA A 112 -33.76 19.58 -23.35
CA ALA A 112 -34.81 18.53 -23.16
C ALA A 112 -34.69 17.18 -23.97
N GLY A 113 -35.38 16.06 -23.65
CA GLY A 113 -36.16 15.68 -22.45
C GLY A 113 -37.27 14.61 -22.68
N GLY A 114 -37.04 13.35 -22.24
CA GLY A 114 -38.05 12.26 -22.03
C GLY A 114 -38.68 11.58 -23.27
N PRO A 115 -39.61 10.58 -23.12
CA PRO A 115 -40.03 9.82 -21.92
C PRO A 115 -40.21 8.26 -22.14
N PHE A 116 -40.81 7.56 -21.15
CA PHE A 116 -41.51 6.22 -21.12
C PHE A 116 -40.75 4.90 -21.47
N GLU A 117 -41.18 3.67 -21.14
CA GLU A 117 -42.40 3.11 -20.50
C GLU A 117 -42.10 1.80 -19.71
N SER A 118 -43.10 1.05 -19.20
CA SER A 118 -42.96 0.11 -18.05
C SER A 118 -43.40 -1.36 -18.27
N ALA A 119 -42.91 -2.25 -17.38
CA ALA A 119 -43.56 -3.46 -16.80
C ALA A 119 -43.27 -4.91 -17.28
N ALA A 120 -43.28 -5.80 -16.26
CA ALA A 120 -43.62 -7.24 -16.20
C ALA A 120 -42.52 -8.35 -16.19
N ARG A 121 -42.63 -9.25 -15.18
CA ARG A 121 -41.93 -10.55 -14.94
C ARG A 121 -42.89 -11.72 -15.29
N PRO A 122 -42.50 -13.01 -15.44
CA PRO A 122 -41.99 -13.96 -14.38
C PRO A 122 -40.84 -14.88 -14.92
N ASP A 123 -40.35 -15.96 -14.29
CA ASP A 123 -39.98 -16.43 -12.94
C ASP A 123 -39.50 -17.91 -13.11
N GLU A 124 -38.86 -18.51 -12.10
CA GLU A 124 -38.58 -19.96 -11.89
C GLU A 124 -37.53 -20.79 -12.70
N PHE A 125 -36.57 -21.30 -11.91
CA PHE A 125 -35.90 -22.63 -11.91
C PHE A 125 -35.43 -23.36 -13.19
N ALA A 126 -34.10 -23.55 -13.27
CA ALA A 126 -33.48 -24.86 -13.51
C ALA A 126 -32.06 -24.93 -12.93
N ALA A 127 -31.80 -25.89 -12.03
CA ALA A 127 -30.43 -26.23 -11.62
C ALA A 127 -29.79 -27.19 -12.65
N SER A 128 -28.47 -27.16 -12.82
CA SER A 128 -27.74 -28.21 -13.55
C SER A 128 -26.28 -28.35 -13.09
N PRO A 129 -25.69 -29.56 -13.25
CA PRO A 129 -24.76 -30.08 -12.25
C PRO A 129 -23.30 -30.11 -12.71
N TRP A 130 -22.40 -30.16 -11.75
CA TRP A 130 -21.00 -30.52 -11.97
C TRP A 130 -20.92 -32.01 -12.33
N THR A 131 -20.38 -32.32 -13.50
CA THR A 131 -19.96 -33.68 -13.87
C THR A 131 -18.52 -33.66 -14.33
N ASP A 132 -17.64 -34.28 -13.55
CA ASP A 132 -16.23 -34.49 -13.89
C ASP A 132 -16.10 -35.41 -15.12
N GLY A 133 -15.66 -34.85 -16.24
CA GLY A 133 -15.21 -35.61 -17.40
C GLY A 133 -13.70 -35.80 -17.36
N ASN A 134 -13.23 -36.96 -16.88
CA ASN A 134 -11.83 -37.38 -16.93
C ASN A 134 -11.54 -38.16 -18.24
N PRO A 135 -10.76 -37.61 -19.20
CA PRO A 135 -10.29 -38.35 -20.36
C PRO A 135 -8.86 -38.84 -20.11
N ASN A 136 -8.73 -40.11 -19.75
CA ASN A 136 -7.44 -40.81 -19.74
C ASN A 136 -7.03 -41.23 -21.16
N THR A 137 -5.77 -41.64 -21.30
CA THR A 137 -5.17 -42.37 -22.45
C THR A 137 -5.21 -41.70 -23.83
N VAL A 138 -4.05 -41.15 -24.23
CA VAL A 138 -3.47 -41.38 -25.57
C VAL A 138 -1.98 -41.69 -25.40
N ASP A 139 -1.45 -42.51 -26.31
CA ASP A 139 -0.17 -43.19 -26.22
C ASP A 139 1.08 -42.30 -26.26
N ASP A 140 2.17 -42.88 -25.74
CA ASP A 140 3.54 -42.40 -25.94
C ASP A 140 3.99 -42.74 -27.38
N ASP A 141 4.82 -41.87 -27.96
CA ASP A 141 5.45 -41.95 -29.29
C ASP A 141 4.64 -41.44 -30.52
N LEU A 142 5.37 -40.73 -31.40
CA LEU A 142 4.96 -40.13 -32.68
C LEU A 142 3.93 -38.95 -32.68
N VAL A 143 4.35 -37.75 -32.22
CA VAL A 143 4.18 -36.53 -33.05
C VAL A 143 5.16 -35.41 -32.68
N ASP A 144 6.07 -35.05 -33.61
CA ASP A 144 6.88 -33.81 -33.57
C ASP A 144 6.27 -32.73 -34.49
N SER A 145 4.94 -32.67 -34.51
CA SER A 145 4.09 -31.76 -35.28
C SER A 145 2.66 -31.85 -34.72
N VAL A 146 2.09 -30.87 -34.05
CA VAL A 146 2.25 -29.42 -34.21
C VAL A 146 2.22 -28.77 -32.82
N ARG A 147 3.29 -28.05 -32.46
CA ARG A 147 3.17 -26.95 -31.49
C ARG A 147 2.83 -25.70 -32.29
N GLU A 148 1.71 -25.07 -32.00
CA GLU A 148 1.37 -23.78 -32.59
C GLU A 148 2.18 -22.68 -31.87
N PRO A 149 2.44 -21.52 -32.53
CA PRO A 149 2.92 -20.34 -31.83
C PRO A 149 2.01 -20.01 -30.64
N ASP A 150 2.60 -19.53 -29.55
CA ASP A 150 1.93 -19.16 -28.29
C ASP A 150 1.41 -20.33 -27.40
N ASP A 151 1.55 -21.59 -27.81
CA ASP A 151 1.21 -22.75 -26.95
C ASP A 151 2.03 -22.79 -25.64
N ILE A 152 1.34 -23.02 -24.51
CA ILE A 152 1.95 -23.01 -23.18
C ILE A 152 2.42 -24.42 -22.80
N LYS A 153 3.74 -24.59 -22.67
CA LYS A 153 4.36 -25.83 -22.18
C LYS A 153 4.67 -25.73 -20.68
N VAL A 154 4.10 -26.64 -19.89
CA VAL A 154 4.41 -26.83 -18.47
C VAL A 154 5.36 -28.02 -18.32
N GLU A 155 6.57 -27.76 -17.84
CA GLU A 155 7.56 -28.78 -17.51
C GLU A 155 7.64 -29.00 -16.00
N TYR A 156 7.62 -30.27 -15.56
CA TYR A 156 7.67 -30.63 -14.15
C TYR A 156 9.09 -31.06 -13.74
N HIS A 157 9.41 -30.90 -12.46
CA HIS A 157 10.73 -31.26 -11.93
C HIS A 157 11.01 -32.78 -12.10
N PRO A 158 12.20 -33.20 -12.57
CA PRO A 158 12.47 -34.60 -12.98
C PRO A 158 12.14 -35.68 -11.96
N LYS A 159 12.24 -35.38 -10.66
CA LYS A 159 11.89 -36.32 -9.57
C LYS A 159 10.40 -36.68 -9.50
N THR A 160 9.52 -35.88 -10.10
CA THR A 160 8.06 -36.12 -10.06
C THR A 160 7.60 -37.20 -11.04
N LYS A 161 8.39 -37.48 -12.09
CA LYS A 161 8.02 -38.37 -13.22
C LYS A 161 6.70 -37.99 -13.91
N ILE A 162 6.26 -36.73 -13.79
CA ILE A 162 5.09 -36.22 -14.50
C ILE A 162 5.55 -35.77 -15.89
N PRO A 163 4.93 -36.24 -16.99
CA PRO A 163 5.27 -35.79 -18.34
C PRO A 163 4.96 -34.29 -18.51
N ALA A 164 5.69 -33.62 -19.39
CA ALA A 164 5.40 -32.22 -19.71
C ALA A 164 4.03 -32.10 -20.36
N LYS A 165 3.24 -31.10 -19.93
CA LYS A 165 1.90 -30.87 -20.47
C LYS A 165 1.90 -29.64 -21.37
N ILE A 166 1.35 -29.78 -22.57
CA ILE A 166 1.13 -28.68 -23.51
C ILE A 166 -0.35 -28.29 -23.42
N TYR A 167 -0.61 -26.98 -23.37
CA TYR A 167 -1.94 -26.39 -23.37
C TYR A 167 -2.01 -25.42 -24.55
N ARG A 168 -3.09 -25.43 -25.34
CA ARG A 168 -3.18 -24.56 -26.52
C ARG A 168 -3.42 -23.13 -26.11
N PHE A 169 -2.85 -22.16 -26.83
CA PHE A 169 -3.14 -20.75 -26.54
C PHE A 169 -4.64 -20.42 -26.67
N GLY A 170 -5.32 -21.02 -27.65
CA GLY A 170 -6.75 -20.87 -27.88
C GLY A 170 -7.65 -21.37 -26.74
N ASP A 171 -7.15 -22.29 -25.90
CA ASP A 171 -7.87 -22.76 -24.71
C ASP A 171 -7.91 -21.67 -23.62
N TYR A 172 -7.01 -20.68 -23.68
CA TYR A 172 -6.90 -19.55 -22.75
C TYR A 172 -7.54 -18.27 -23.30
N GLY A 173 -8.82 -18.38 -23.69
CA GLY A 173 -9.67 -17.23 -24.00
C GLY A 173 -10.47 -16.76 -22.79
N ARG A 174 -10.73 -15.45 -22.69
CA ARG A 174 -11.90 -14.98 -21.91
C ARG A 174 -13.13 -15.43 -22.68
N ASP A 175 -13.92 -16.35 -22.11
CA ASP A 175 -15.16 -16.80 -22.74
C ASP A 175 -16.06 -15.58 -23.01
N ARG A 176 -16.24 -15.27 -24.30
CA ARG A 176 -17.02 -14.11 -24.75
C ARG A 176 -18.53 -14.30 -24.56
N ASN A 177 -18.96 -15.52 -24.26
CA ASN A 177 -20.37 -15.83 -23.97
C ASN A 177 -20.70 -15.73 -22.48
N VAL A 178 -19.70 -15.60 -21.60
CA VAL A 178 -19.93 -15.16 -20.22
C VAL A 178 -20.26 -13.66 -20.29
N PRO A 179 -21.48 -13.22 -19.89
CA PRO A 179 -21.76 -11.81 -19.74
C PRO A 179 -20.69 -11.20 -18.82
N PRO A 180 -20.12 -10.02 -19.12
CA PRO A 180 -19.17 -9.38 -18.22
C PRO A 180 -19.81 -9.35 -16.84
N ALA A 181 -19.14 -9.95 -15.85
CA ALA A 181 -19.66 -10.12 -14.49
C ALA A 181 -20.31 -8.80 -14.08
N SER A 182 -21.63 -8.85 -13.86
CA SER A 182 -22.53 -7.69 -13.90
C SER A 182 -21.86 -6.49 -13.25
N ALA A 183 -21.64 -5.44 -14.05
CA ALA A 183 -20.87 -4.26 -13.65
C ALA A 183 -21.24 -3.90 -12.21
N PHE A 184 -20.26 -3.90 -11.32
CA PHE A 184 -20.48 -3.95 -9.86
C PHE A 184 -21.54 -2.93 -9.42
N ASP A 185 -22.80 -3.36 -9.32
CA ASP A 185 -23.94 -2.50 -8.94
C ASP A 185 -23.85 -2.08 -7.45
N SER A 186 -22.96 -2.75 -6.72
CA SER A 186 -22.49 -2.35 -5.39
C SER A 186 -21.15 -1.62 -5.49
N ASP A 187 -20.99 -0.53 -4.72
CA ASP A 187 -19.71 0.16 -4.61
C ASP A 187 -18.53 -0.79 -4.27
N PRO A 188 -17.28 -0.50 -4.71
CA PRO A 188 -16.14 -1.40 -4.56
C PRO A 188 -15.76 -1.83 -3.13
N TRP A 189 -16.29 -1.18 -2.10
CA TRP A 189 -16.08 -1.51 -0.68
C TRP A 189 -17.14 -2.47 -0.11
N HIS A 190 -18.24 -2.72 -0.82
CA HIS A 190 -19.22 -3.72 -0.43
C HIS A 190 -18.80 -5.13 -0.89
N PRO A 191 -19.23 -6.21 -0.19
CA PRO A 191 -20.03 -6.21 1.05
C PRO A 191 -19.18 -6.05 2.33
N GLY A 192 -17.86 -5.87 2.23
CA GLY A 192 -16.94 -5.90 3.38
C GLY A 192 -17.06 -4.72 4.34
N PHE A 193 -17.57 -3.58 3.87
CA PHE A 193 -17.81 -2.39 4.69
C PHE A 193 -19.26 -1.91 4.54
N ASP A 194 -19.94 -1.67 5.66
CA ASP A 194 -21.32 -1.16 5.69
C ASP A 194 -21.44 0.31 5.28
N SER A 195 -20.32 1.04 5.24
CA SER A 195 -20.27 2.45 4.84
C SER A 195 -18.92 2.84 4.25
N ARG A 196 -18.93 3.84 3.37
CA ARG A 196 -17.73 4.47 2.81
C ARG A 196 -16.78 5.00 3.90
N LEU A 197 -17.33 5.58 4.98
CA LEU A 197 -16.54 6.10 6.11
C LEU A 197 -15.79 4.98 6.85
N ASN A 198 -16.40 3.81 7.03
CA ASN A 198 -15.72 2.66 7.66
C ASN A 198 -14.57 2.13 6.78
N PHE A 199 -14.72 2.20 5.45
CA PHE A 199 -13.65 1.88 4.50
C PHE A 199 -12.48 2.88 4.62
N GLU A 200 -12.75 4.19 4.56
CA GLU A 200 -11.72 5.24 4.64
C GLU A 200 -11.00 5.24 6.00
N PHE A 201 -11.72 4.95 7.09
CA PHE A 201 -11.12 4.75 8.40
C PHE A 201 -10.20 3.53 8.46
N ALA A 202 -10.54 2.44 7.78
CA ALA A 202 -9.69 1.25 7.69
C ALA A 202 -8.48 1.45 6.76
N GLU A 203 -8.64 2.23 5.69
CA GLU A 203 -7.57 2.68 4.80
C GLU A 203 -6.53 3.48 5.59
N LEU A 204 -6.96 4.50 6.36
CA LEU A 204 -6.07 5.29 7.23
C LEU A 204 -5.34 4.43 8.28
N ILE A 205 -6.02 3.45 8.88
CA ILE A 205 -5.41 2.48 9.81
C ILE A 205 -4.27 1.69 9.14
N LEU A 206 -4.47 1.29 7.88
CA LEU A 206 -3.50 0.53 7.09
C LEU A 206 -2.31 1.42 6.68
N GLU A 207 -2.56 2.63 6.17
CA GLU A 207 -1.54 3.63 5.83
C GLU A 207 -0.65 3.97 7.03
N CYS A 208 -1.26 4.16 8.20
CA CYS A 208 -0.57 4.44 9.45
C CYS A 208 0.06 3.20 10.10
N ALA A 209 -0.04 2.02 9.48
CA ALA A 209 0.47 0.73 9.95
C ALA A 209 0.13 0.42 11.43
N MET A 210 -1.09 0.79 11.86
CA MET A 210 -1.48 0.75 13.27
C MET A 210 -1.60 -0.69 13.77
N ASN A 211 -1.00 -0.99 14.92
CA ASN A 211 -1.19 -2.28 15.58
C ASN A 211 -2.53 -2.33 16.34
N LYS A 212 -3.02 -3.55 16.64
CA LYS A 212 -4.30 -3.77 17.34
C LYS A 212 -4.53 -2.85 18.54
N LYS A 213 -3.54 -2.64 19.43
CA LYS A 213 -3.72 -1.78 20.61
C LYS A 213 -3.93 -0.31 20.27
N GLN A 214 -3.31 0.17 19.19
CA GLN A 214 -3.49 1.53 18.69
C GLN A 214 -4.88 1.69 18.06
N ILE A 215 -5.33 0.68 17.30
CA ILE A 215 -6.68 0.63 16.71
C ILE A 215 -7.75 0.63 17.82
N ASP A 216 -7.62 -0.27 18.81
CA ASP A 216 -8.54 -0.35 19.96
C ASP A 216 -8.60 1.00 20.72
N ARG A 217 -7.46 1.69 20.88
CA ARG A 217 -7.40 3.01 21.52
C ARG A 217 -8.03 4.12 20.66
N LEU A 218 -7.82 4.12 19.34
CA LEU A 218 -8.43 5.11 18.44
C LEU A 218 -9.95 4.93 18.40
N LEU A 219 -10.44 3.70 18.29
CA LEU A 219 -11.88 3.39 18.37
C LEU A 219 -12.50 3.83 19.71
N SER A 220 -11.76 3.67 20.83
CA SER A 220 -12.19 4.20 22.12
C SER A 220 -12.31 5.72 22.13
N ILE A 221 -11.39 6.45 21.49
CA ILE A 221 -11.45 7.91 21.38
C ILE A 221 -12.65 8.32 20.51
N VAL A 222 -12.83 7.72 19.33
CA VAL A 222 -13.96 8.00 18.43
C VAL A 222 -15.31 7.78 19.12
N ARG A 223 -15.44 6.74 19.96
CA ARG A 223 -16.64 6.51 20.77
C ARG A 223 -16.87 7.62 21.80
N CYS A 224 -15.84 8.02 22.56
CA CYS A 224 -15.97 9.15 23.48
C CYS A 224 -16.39 10.46 22.78
N ILE A 225 -15.92 10.69 21.55
CA ILE A 225 -16.34 11.86 20.74
C ILE A 225 -17.80 11.72 20.28
N ALA A 226 -18.26 10.52 19.95
CA ALA A 226 -19.66 10.28 19.58
C ALA A 226 -20.60 10.41 20.78
N ASP A 227 -20.15 10.01 21.98
CA ASP A 227 -20.89 10.13 23.24
C ASP A 227 -20.96 11.59 23.74
N ASP A 228 -19.86 12.34 23.65
CA ASP A 228 -19.78 13.77 23.97
C ASP A 228 -18.87 14.53 23.00
N PRO A 229 -19.44 15.11 21.91
CA PRO A 229 -18.67 15.86 20.92
C PRO A 229 -17.97 17.11 21.47
N SER A 230 -18.36 17.62 22.64
CA SER A 230 -17.77 18.83 23.20
C SER A 230 -16.35 18.62 23.75
N GLN A 231 -15.96 17.37 24.02
CA GLN A 231 -14.64 17.03 24.54
C GLN A 231 -13.52 17.05 23.48
N PHE A 232 -13.86 17.22 22.20
CA PHE A 232 -12.88 17.18 21.11
C PHE A 232 -12.95 18.43 20.23
N SER A 233 -11.92 19.27 20.35
CA SER A 233 -11.84 20.58 19.73
C SER A 233 -10.82 20.68 18.59
N PHE A 234 -10.07 19.61 18.29
CA PHE A 234 -9.06 19.61 17.23
C PHE A 234 -9.72 19.48 15.84
N THR A 235 -9.50 20.47 14.97
CA THR A 235 -10.09 20.52 13.61
C THR A 235 -9.06 20.38 12.51
N LYS A 236 -7.79 20.68 12.80
CA LYS A 236 -6.68 20.74 11.84
C LYS A 236 -5.35 20.46 12.55
N TYR A 237 -4.35 20.02 11.77
CA TYR A 237 -3.02 19.67 12.28
C TYR A 237 -2.37 20.76 13.15
N GLN A 238 -2.59 22.04 12.81
CA GLN A 238 -2.02 23.17 13.55
C GLN A 238 -2.52 23.21 15.00
N ASP A 239 -3.81 22.92 15.26
CA ASP A 239 -4.38 22.91 16.61
C ASP A 239 -3.66 21.89 17.53
N ILE A 240 -3.30 20.74 16.96
CA ILE A 240 -2.55 19.67 17.66
C ILE A 240 -1.11 20.11 17.90
N LYS A 241 -0.48 20.74 16.92
CA LYS A 241 0.90 21.24 17.04
C LYS A 241 1.01 22.33 18.10
N ASP A 242 0.12 23.32 18.07
CA ASP A 242 0.09 24.42 19.04
C ASP A 242 -0.13 23.90 20.46
N ALA A 243 -1.00 22.90 20.64
CA ALA A 243 -1.21 22.24 21.93
C ALA A 243 0.08 21.55 22.46
N TRP A 244 0.87 20.92 21.59
CA TRP A 244 2.17 20.35 21.97
C TRP A 244 3.23 21.42 22.28
N ASP A 245 3.28 22.50 21.48
CA ASP A 245 4.21 23.61 21.70
C ASP A 245 3.92 24.32 23.04
N ILE A 246 2.64 24.46 23.43
CA ILE A 246 2.21 24.96 24.74
C ILE A 246 2.58 23.98 25.87
N ALA A 247 2.28 22.68 25.71
CA ALA A 247 2.57 21.67 26.71
C ALA A 247 4.08 21.54 26.99
N GLY A 248 4.92 21.64 25.95
CA GLY A 248 6.38 21.64 26.07
C GLY A 248 6.95 22.87 26.76
N GLN A 249 6.29 24.03 26.65
CA GLN A 249 6.65 25.25 27.40
C GLN A 249 6.22 25.17 28.89
N ALA A 250 5.08 24.54 29.18
CA ALA A 250 4.57 24.38 30.53
C ALA A 250 5.34 23.33 31.36
N HIS A 251 5.96 22.36 30.69
CA HIS A 251 6.74 21.29 31.31
C HIS A 251 8.16 21.21 30.72
N PRO A 252 9.06 22.15 31.09
CA PRO A 252 10.48 22.01 30.79
C PRO A 252 11.09 20.76 31.47
N PRO A 253 12.16 20.18 30.91
CA PRO A 253 12.74 18.90 31.33
C PRO A 253 13.49 18.94 32.67
#